data_AF-A0A936GTP9-F1
#
_entry.id   AF-A0A936GTP9-F1
#
_cell.length_a   1.000
_cell.length_b   1.000
_cell.length_c   1.000
_cell.angle_alpha   90.00
_cell.angle_beta   90.00
_cell.angle_gamma   90.00
#
_symmetry.space_group_name_H-M   'P 1'
#
loop_
_entity.id
_entity.type
_entity.pdbx_description
1 polymer ?
#
loop_
_entity_poly.entity_id
_entity_poly.type
_entity_poly.pdbx_seq_one_letter_code
_entity_poly.pdbx_strand_id
1 'polypeptide(L)'
;MSNSKVATTAKSDNSKDTPAKTPESKKSPESYPDAVELLTTDHKAVKNLFETYQKLLNKASESKELSALANQICVALTVHAQVEEELLYPAMRKSFDTQELIDEAAVEHATVKALIEQITSGNRRDSLYDAKVKVLGEYIDHHVKEEEGEIFPKAKKLKLDLHALGKAIAIRKAELMDEPADIIENKDKSAAGLTEQSKSPKSSAKKEETTVAASKDESTNKKSTSP
;
A
#
# COMPACT_ATOMS: atom_id res chain seq x y z
N MET A 1 -75.69 32.98 51.86
CA MET A 1 -75.84 31.54 52.19
C MET A 1 -75.63 30.79 50.88
N SER A 2 -74.43 30.29 50.61
CA SER A 2 -73.90 29.01 51.13
C SER A 2 -74.65 27.84 50.53
N ASN A 3 -74.04 26.75 50.08
CA ASN A 3 -72.70 26.44 49.64
C ASN A 3 -72.81 25.09 48.93
N SER A 4 -71.85 24.82 48.06
CA SER A 4 -71.49 23.52 47.51
C SER A 4 -71.45 22.38 48.56
N LYS A 5 -71.80 21.14 48.17
CA LYS A 5 -71.03 19.96 48.59
C LYS A 5 -71.26 18.70 47.73
N VAL A 6 -70.23 17.88 47.78
CA VAL A 6 -69.74 16.80 46.92
C VAL A 6 -70.00 15.41 47.54
N ALA A 7 -69.79 14.36 46.71
CA ALA A 7 -69.43 12.94 47.02
C ALA A 7 -70.60 11.93 46.98
N THR A 8 -70.50 10.65 46.53
CA THR A 8 -69.38 9.68 46.59
C THR A 8 -69.63 8.43 45.70
N THR A 9 -68.59 7.93 45.01
CA THR A 9 -68.12 6.54 44.71
C THR A 9 -69.00 5.38 44.17
N ALA A 10 -68.46 4.68 43.15
CA ALA A 10 -68.29 3.21 43.08
C ALA A 10 -67.16 2.81 42.07
N LYS A 11 -66.61 1.59 42.20
CA LYS A 11 -65.26 1.11 41.79
C LYS A 11 -65.34 -0.20 40.94
N SER A 12 -64.25 -0.49 40.18
CA SER A 12 -63.83 -1.77 39.54
C SER A 12 -64.56 -2.15 38.22
N ASP A 13 -63.96 -2.67 37.14
CA ASP A 13 -62.78 -3.54 37.01
C ASP A 13 -62.09 -3.51 35.60
N ASN A 14 -60.97 -4.22 35.56
CA ASN A 14 -59.81 -4.36 34.65
C ASN A 14 -59.95 -4.73 33.13
N SER A 15 -58.93 -4.29 32.35
CA SER A 15 -58.22 -4.91 31.18
C SER A 15 -58.91 -5.28 29.85
N LYS A 16 -58.43 -4.69 28.73
CA LYS A 16 -57.53 -5.37 27.76
C LYS A 16 -57.08 -4.51 26.56
N ASP A 17 -55.79 -4.62 26.28
CA ASP A 17 -55.09 -4.55 24.99
C ASP A 17 -55.28 -3.34 24.04
N THR A 18 -54.30 -2.43 24.10
CA THR A 18 -53.82 -1.65 22.94
C THR A 18 -52.42 -2.14 22.59
N PRO A 19 -52.10 -2.45 21.31
CA PRO A 19 -50.73 -2.75 20.92
C PRO A 19 -49.92 -1.45 20.88
N ALA A 20 -49.10 -1.26 21.90
CA ALA A 20 -48.05 -0.26 21.93
C ALA A 20 -47.04 -0.56 20.81
N LYS A 21 -46.99 0.32 19.81
CA LYS A 21 -45.93 0.33 18.80
C LYS A 21 -44.66 0.85 19.47
N THR A 22 -43.79 -0.07 19.84
CA THR A 22 -42.43 0.18 20.34
C THR A 22 -41.65 1.05 19.34
N PRO A 23 -40.83 2.01 19.78
CA PRO A 23 -39.88 2.67 18.90
C PRO A 23 -38.74 1.69 18.62
N GLU A 24 -38.74 1.07 17.45
CA GLU A 24 -37.56 0.36 16.95
C GLU A 24 -36.45 1.37 16.67
N SER A 25 -35.53 1.47 17.63
CA SER A 25 -34.19 1.99 17.42
C SER A 25 -33.47 1.08 16.42
N LYS A 26 -33.54 1.40 15.13
CA LYS A 26 -32.59 0.89 14.14
C LYS A 26 -31.30 1.66 14.31
N LYS A 27 -30.33 1.08 15.03
CA LYS A 27 -28.93 1.46 14.89
C LYS A 27 -28.56 1.31 13.42
N SER A 28 -28.29 2.43 12.75
CA SER A 28 -27.67 2.47 11.43
C SER A 28 -26.37 1.65 11.48
N PRO A 29 -26.08 0.79 10.49
CA PRO A 29 -24.77 0.15 10.43
C PRO A 29 -23.72 1.24 10.26
N GLU A 30 -22.60 1.13 10.97
CA GLU A 30 -21.41 1.98 10.88
C GLU A 30 -21.22 2.50 9.45
N SER A 31 -21.41 3.80 9.24
CA SER A 31 -21.30 4.42 7.92
C SER A 31 -19.83 4.47 7.55
N TYR A 32 -19.37 3.57 6.68
CA TYR A 32 -18.04 3.67 6.09
C TYR A 32 -17.90 5.01 5.34
N PRO A 33 -16.72 5.66 5.41
CA PRO A 33 -16.43 6.81 4.55
C PRO A 33 -16.57 6.39 3.08
N ASP A 34 -16.85 7.37 2.21
CA ASP A 34 -16.84 7.09 0.77
C ASP A 34 -15.42 6.77 0.29
N ALA A 35 -15.30 6.17 -0.90
CA ALA A 35 -14.03 5.73 -1.45
C ALA A 35 -12.99 6.87 -1.54
N VAL A 36 -13.40 8.07 -1.92
CA VAL A 36 -12.49 9.21 -2.05
C VAL A 36 -12.02 9.68 -0.68
N GLU A 37 -12.92 9.79 0.29
CA GLU A 37 -12.55 10.16 1.66
C GLU A 37 -11.57 9.15 2.28
N LEU A 38 -11.81 7.86 2.05
CA LEU A 38 -10.96 6.79 2.56
C LEU A 38 -9.57 6.81 1.94
N LEU A 39 -9.44 6.95 0.62
CA LEU A 39 -8.15 6.99 -0.08
C LEU A 39 -7.37 8.28 0.21
N THR A 40 -8.04 9.44 0.27
CA THR A 40 -7.42 10.69 0.77
C THR A 40 -6.93 10.56 2.22
N THR A 41 -7.58 9.74 3.04
CA THR A 41 -7.09 9.46 4.40
C THR A 41 -5.80 8.64 4.37
N ASP A 42 -5.68 7.68 3.46
CA ASP A 42 -4.44 6.93 3.24
C ASP A 42 -3.30 7.84 2.78
N HIS A 43 -3.56 8.72 1.81
CA HIS A 43 -2.56 9.70 1.34
C HIS A 43 -1.98 10.51 2.49
N LYS A 44 -2.84 11.02 3.38
CA LYS A 44 -2.42 11.77 4.57
C LYS A 44 -1.61 10.91 5.53
N ALA A 45 -2.01 9.66 5.74
CA ALA A 45 -1.30 8.74 6.62
C ALA A 45 0.11 8.45 6.08
N VAL A 46 0.23 8.11 4.80
CA VAL A 46 1.53 7.84 4.14
C VAL A 46 2.43 9.07 4.15
N LYS A 47 1.89 10.26 3.84
CA LYS A 47 2.65 11.51 3.92
C LYS A 47 3.23 11.72 5.32
N ASN A 48 2.43 11.51 6.37
CA ASN A 48 2.90 11.63 7.75
C ASN A 48 4.01 10.61 8.09
N LEU A 49 3.96 9.39 7.53
CA LEU A 49 5.02 8.40 7.70
C LEU A 49 6.33 8.86 7.04
N PHE A 50 6.28 9.39 5.80
CA PHE A 50 7.46 9.97 5.15
C PHE A 50 8.05 11.14 5.91
N GLU A 51 7.21 12.07 6.39
CA GLU A 51 7.67 13.18 7.23
C GLU A 51 8.34 12.70 8.52
N THR A 52 7.78 11.66 9.14
CA THR A 52 8.34 11.04 10.35
C THR A 52 9.68 10.37 10.04
N TYR A 53 9.79 9.70 8.89
CA TYR A 53 11.03 9.09 8.41
C TYR A 53 12.13 10.13 8.27
N GLN A 54 11.85 11.22 7.55
CA GLN A 54 12.82 12.30 7.35
C GLN A 54 13.24 12.96 8.66
N LYS A 55 12.28 13.21 9.57
CA LYS A 55 12.57 13.78 10.91
C LYS A 55 13.48 12.88 11.73
N LEU A 56 13.28 11.56 11.67
CA LEU A 56 14.09 10.60 12.41
C LEU A 56 15.48 10.45 11.79
N LEU A 57 15.56 10.38 10.46
CA LEU A 57 16.82 10.32 9.71
C LEU A 57 17.75 11.51 10.04
N ASN A 58 17.19 12.71 10.19
CA ASN A 58 17.94 13.91 10.55
C ASN A 58 18.49 13.89 11.99
N LYS A 59 17.93 13.05 12.89
CA LYS A 59 18.33 12.98 14.31
C LYS A 59 19.31 11.84 14.58
N ALA A 60 19.08 10.68 13.96
CA ALA A 60 19.91 9.50 14.13
C ALA A 60 19.81 8.64 12.85
N SER A 61 20.94 8.45 12.18
CA SER A 61 21.01 7.71 10.91
C SER A 61 20.85 6.19 11.07
N GLU A 62 21.22 5.66 12.24
CA GLU A 62 21.20 4.22 12.54
C GLU A 62 20.17 3.93 13.64
N SER A 63 18.90 3.72 13.26
CA SER A 63 17.87 3.30 14.21
C SER A 63 17.03 2.16 13.64
N LYS A 64 16.78 1.09 14.42
CA LYS A 64 15.84 0.03 14.01
C LYS A 64 14.46 0.60 13.64
N GLU A 65 14.08 1.70 14.27
CA GLU A 65 12.83 2.43 14.05
C GLU A 65 12.67 2.92 12.61
N LEU A 66 13.72 3.46 11.98
CA LEU A 66 13.66 3.90 10.58
C LEU A 66 13.36 2.72 9.62
N SER A 67 13.81 1.50 9.92
CA SER A 67 13.62 0.34 9.03
C SER A 67 12.20 -0.18 9.19
N ALA A 68 11.70 -0.21 10.42
CA ALA A 68 10.29 -0.47 10.68
C ALA A 68 9.41 0.56 9.97
N LEU A 69 9.80 1.84 9.96
CA LEU A 69 9.04 2.90 9.32
C LEU A 69 9.06 2.81 7.78
N ALA A 70 10.22 2.52 7.17
CA ALA A 70 10.30 2.23 5.73
C ALA A 70 9.41 1.05 5.34
N ASN A 71 9.44 -0.03 6.12
CA ASN A 71 8.58 -1.19 5.88
C ASN A 71 7.10 -0.82 6.03
N GLN A 72 6.74 -0.03 7.04
CA GLN A 72 5.37 0.44 7.24
C GLN A 72 4.87 1.28 6.05
N ILE A 73 5.72 2.17 5.51
CA ILE A 73 5.44 2.94 4.30
C ILE A 73 5.19 1.99 3.12
N CYS A 74 6.08 1.02 2.91
CA CYS A 74 5.98 0.06 1.81
C CYS A 74 4.70 -0.78 1.88
N VAL A 75 4.33 -1.28 3.06
CA VAL A 75 3.09 -2.04 3.28
C VAL A 75 1.87 -1.16 3.01
N ALA A 76 1.84 0.06 3.57
CA ALA A 76 0.72 0.97 3.38
C ALA A 76 0.48 1.30 1.89
N LEU A 77 1.56 1.60 1.17
CA LEU A 77 1.51 1.88 -0.28
C LEU A 77 1.10 0.66 -1.10
N THR A 78 1.58 -0.53 -0.74
CA THR A 78 1.20 -1.78 -1.43
C THR A 78 -0.29 -2.05 -1.29
N VAL A 79 -0.84 -1.93 -0.07
CA VAL A 79 -2.27 -2.13 0.19
C VAL A 79 -3.11 -1.07 -0.53
N HIS A 80 -2.68 0.19 -0.49
CA HIS A 80 -3.36 1.31 -1.13
C HIS A 80 -3.44 1.15 -2.65
N ALA A 81 -2.30 0.92 -3.31
CA ALA A 81 -2.27 0.71 -4.75
C ALA A 81 -3.10 -0.51 -5.18
N GLN A 82 -3.08 -1.60 -4.37
CA GLN A 82 -3.84 -2.80 -4.67
C GLN A 82 -5.36 -2.55 -4.69
N VAL A 83 -5.89 -1.78 -3.72
CA VAL A 83 -7.35 -1.54 -3.68
C VAL A 83 -7.82 -0.57 -4.75
N GLU A 84 -6.98 0.37 -5.18
CA GLU A 84 -7.27 1.24 -6.30
C GLU A 84 -7.35 0.44 -7.61
N GLU A 85 -6.36 -0.41 -7.86
CA GLU A 85 -6.30 -1.25 -9.05
C GLU A 85 -7.40 -2.31 -9.10
N GLU A 86 -7.77 -2.91 -7.96
CA GLU A 86 -8.81 -3.93 -7.89
C GLU A 86 -10.23 -3.35 -7.95
N LEU A 87 -10.45 -2.15 -7.39
CA LEU A 87 -11.81 -1.64 -7.11
C LEU A 87 -12.09 -0.28 -7.77
N LEU A 88 -11.23 0.71 -7.55
CA LEU A 88 -11.50 2.08 -8.04
C LEU A 88 -11.30 2.20 -9.55
N TYR A 89 -10.14 1.80 -10.05
CA TYR A 89 -9.77 1.95 -11.46
C TYR A 89 -10.73 1.20 -12.40
N PRO A 90 -11.14 -0.06 -12.12
CA PRO A 90 -12.13 -0.75 -12.95
C PRO A 90 -13.50 -0.06 -12.93
N ALA A 91 -13.90 0.54 -11.80
CA ALA A 91 -15.14 1.31 -11.71
C ALA A 91 -15.06 2.58 -12.57
N MET A 92 -13.91 3.26 -12.57
CA MET A 92 -13.68 4.49 -13.33
C MET A 92 -13.51 4.26 -14.84
N ARG A 93 -12.91 3.15 -15.27
CA ARG A 93 -12.70 2.82 -16.70
C ARG A 93 -13.99 2.62 -17.50
N LYS A 94 -15.14 2.50 -16.83
CA LYS A 94 -16.47 2.50 -17.46
C LYS A 94 -16.82 3.83 -18.14
N SER A 95 -16.07 4.90 -17.83
CA SER A 95 -16.14 6.19 -18.50
C SER A 95 -14.96 6.37 -19.46
N PHE A 96 -15.21 6.93 -20.64
CA PHE A 96 -14.14 7.22 -21.62
C PHE A 96 -13.22 8.35 -21.14
N ASP A 97 -13.77 9.37 -20.46
CA ASP A 97 -13.06 10.59 -20.03
C ASP A 97 -12.02 10.38 -18.91
N THR A 98 -11.81 9.15 -18.48
CA THR A 98 -10.90 8.75 -17.40
C THR A 98 -9.85 7.73 -17.84
N GLN A 99 -9.91 7.21 -19.07
CA GLN A 99 -9.04 6.09 -19.47
C GLN A 99 -7.55 6.46 -19.42
N GLU A 100 -7.17 7.59 -20.03
CA GLU A 100 -5.79 8.08 -20.06
C GLU A 100 -5.22 8.30 -18.66
N LEU A 101 -5.93 9.02 -17.79
CA LEU A 101 -5.51 9.24 -16.40
C LEU A 101 -5.32 7.95 -15.61
N ILE A 102 -6.18 6.95 -15.83
CA ILE A 102 -6.08 5.66 -15.13
C ILE A 102 -4.97 4.78 -15.74
N ASP A 103 -4.64 4.95 -17.03
CA ASP A 103 -3.48 4.31 -17.66
C ASP A 103 -2.17 4.89 -17.11
N GLU A 104 -2.08 6.22 -16.99
CA GLU A 104 -0.94 6.92 -16.39
C GLU A 104 -0.73 6.47 -14.94
N ALA A 105 -1.77 6.55 -14.10
CA ALA A 105 -1.70 6.11 -12.70
C ALA A 105 -1.27 4.65 -12.55
N ALA A 106 -1.72 3.75 -13.44
CA ALA A 106 -1.28 2.35 -13.43
C ALA A 106 0.21 2.17 -13.75
N VAL A 107 0.77 2.99 -14.64
CA VAL A 107 2.21 3.00 -14.94
C VAL A 107 3.02 3.57 -13.77
N GLU A 108 2.51 4.61 -13.12
CA GLU A 108 3.11 5.15 -11.89
C GLU A 108 3.13 4.10 -10.77
N HIS A 109 2.02 3.39 -10.56
CA HIS A 109 1.94 2.29 -9.59
C HIS A 109 2.96 1.19 -9.85
N ALA A 110 3.15 0.78 -11.11
CA ALA A 110 4.16 -0.21 -11.45
C ALA A 110 5.58 0.27 -11.07
N THR A 111 5.86 1.57 -11.27
CA THR A 111 7.13 2.20 -10.90
C THR A 111 7.31 2.25 -9.38
N VAL A 112 6.27 2.65 -8.64
CA VAL A 112 6.22 2.70 -7.18
C VAL A 112 6.43 1.30 -6.59
N LYS A 113 5.73 0.28 -7.09
CA LYS A 113 5.84 -1.12 -6.65
C LYS A 113 7.25 -1.68 -6.86
N ALA A 114 7.85 -1.41 -8.02
CA ALA A 114 9.23 -1.82 -8.28
C ALA A 114 10.23 -1.16 -7.32
N LEU A 115 10.01 0.10 -6.92
CA LEU A 115 10.86 0.79 -5.95
C LEU A 115 10.62 0.28 -4.52
N ILE A 116 9.36 -0.04 -4.17
CA ILE A 116 9.01 -0.70 -2.90
C ILE A 116 9.79 -2.01 -2.77
N GLU A 117 9.81 -2.86 -3.81
CA GLU A 117 10.53 -4.13 -3.75
C GLU A 117 12.04 -3.95 -3.56
N GLN A 118 12.62 -2.92 -4.17
CA GLN A 118 14.03 -2.57 -3.95
C GLN A 118 14.34 -2.06 -2.53
N ILE A 119 13.34 -1.53 -1.82
CA ILE A 119 13.47 -1.06 -0.44
C ILE A 119 13.27 -2.23 0.52
N THR A 120 12.22 -3.03 0.33
CA THR A 120 11.88 -4.15 1.23
C THR A 120 12.91 -5.29 1.17
N SER A 121 13.49 -5.56 -0.01
CA SER A 121 14.58 -6.53 -0.17
C SER A 121 15.97 -5.96 0.12
N GLY A 122 16.08 -4.63 0.26
CA GLY A 122 17.34 -3.92 0.42
C GLY A 122 17.91 -3.97 1.84
N ASN A 123 19.21 -3.76 1.96
CA ASN A 123 19.84 -3.56 3.27
C ASN A 123 19.92 -2.05 3.54
N ARG A 124 19.44 -1.62 4.71
CA ARG A 124 19.47 -0.18 5.03
C ARG A 124 20.88 0.38 5.26
N ARG A 125 21.89 -0.48 5.42
CA ARG A 125 23.29 -0.05 5.40
C ARG A 125 23.80 0.30 4.00
N ASP A 126 23.02 0.01 2.96
CA ASP A 126 23.35 0.40 1.60
C ASP A 126 23.24 1.92 1.46
N SER A 127 24.26 2.54 0.85
CA SER A 127 24.35 4.00 0.71
C SER A 127 23.18 4.63 -0.05
N LEU A 128 22.45 3.84 -0.84
CA LEU A 128 21.32 4.28 -1.64
C LEU A 128 19.95 4.03 -0.98
N TYR A 129 19.88 3.38 0.19
CA TYR A 129 18.61 3.01 0.79
C TYR A 129 17.73 4.23 1.10
N ASP A 130 18.27 5.20 1.83
CA ASP A 130 17.53 6.42 2.17
C ASP A 130 17.20 7.26 0.94
N ALA A 131 18.06 7.23 -0.09
CA ALA A 131 17.79 7.88 -1.36
C ALA A 131 16.58 7.23 -2.07
N LYS A 132 16.46 5.89 -2.05
CA LYS A 132 15.29 5.18 -2.59
C LYS A 132 14.01 5.56 -1.83
N VAL A 133 14.05 5.58 -0.50
CA VAL A 133 12.88 6.00 0.31
C VAL A 133 12.47 7.43 0.00
N LYS A 134 13.44 8.34 -0.17
CA LYS A 134 13.18 9.72 -0.57
C LYS A 134 12.51 9.81 -1.95
N VAL A 135 13.07 9.14 -2.95
CA VAL A 135 12.53 9.13 -4.32
C VAL A 135 11.14 8.48 -4.35
N LEU A 136 10.90 7.46 -3.55
CA LEU A 136 9.55 6.89 -3.37
C LEU A 136 8.57 7.96 -2.89
N GLY A 137 8.95 8.75 -1.87
CA GLY A 137 8.13 9.87 -1.41
C GLY A 137 7.84 10.92 -2.49
N GLU A 138 8.82 11.22 -3.35
CA GLU A 138 8.64 12.17 -4.47
C GLU A 138 7.66 11.64 -5.52
N TYR A 139 7.70 10.34 -5.85
CA TYR A 139 6.71 9.71 -6.74
C TYR A 139 5.31 9.74 -6.13
N ILE A 140 5.17 9.42 -4.84
CA ILE A 140 3.88 9.46 -4.16
C ILE A 140 3.31 10.88 -4.09
N ASP A 141 4.14 11.90 -3.84
CA ASP A 141 3.70 13.29 -3.85
C ASP A 141 3.20 13.75 -5.24
N HIS A 142 3.71 13.17 -6.32
CA HIS A 142 3.21 13.42 -7.67
C HIS A 142 1.87 12.72 -7.89
N HIS A 143 1.84 11.42 -7.65
CA HIS A 143 0.67 10.56 -7.77
C HIS A 143 -0.55 11.13 -7.02
N VAL A 144 -0.37 11.49 -5.74
CA VAL A 144 -1.45 12.06 -4.90
C VAL A 144 -2.00 13.36 -5.47
N LYS A 145 -1.17 14.20 -6.12
CA LYS A 145 -1.65 15.46 -6.72
C LYS A 145 -2.54 15.19 -7.93
N GLU A 146 -2.19 14.22 -8.76
CA GLU A 146 -2.98 13.84 -9.93
C GLU A 146 -4.28 13.16 -9.50
N GLU A 147 -4.20 12.26 -8.52
CA GLU A 147 -5.37 11.58 -8.00
C GLU A 147 -6.38 12.56 -7.39
N GLU A 148 -5.95 13.37 -6.41
CA GLU A 148 -6.84 14.30 -5.71
C GLU A 148 -7.26 15.50 -6.58
N GLY A 149 -6.42 15.87 -7.54
CA GLY A 149 -6.63 17.01 -8.44
C GLY A 149 -7.49 16.69 -9.66
N GLU A 150 -7.42 15.47 -10.19
CA GLU A 150 -8.03 15.11 -11.46
C GLU A 150 -8.92 13.86 -11.37
N ILE A 151 -8.40 12.76 -10.84
CA ILE A 151 -9.09 11.47 -10.82
C ILE A 151 -10.29 11.50 -9.85
N PHE A 152 -10.10 11.89 -8.59
CA PHE A 152 -11.17 11.92 -7.59
C PHE A 152 -12.29 12.92 -7.93
N PRO A 153 -12.02 14.14 -8.44
CA PRO A 153 -13.06 15.02 -8.94
C PRO A 153 -13.86 14.40 -10.09
N LYS A 154 -13.23 13.64 -10.99
CA LYS A 154 -13.93 12.88 -12.03
C LYS A 154 -14.75 11.74 -11.43
N ALA A 155 -14.20 10.97 -10.49
CA ALA A 155 -14.92 9.91 -9.78
C ALA A 155 -16.22 10.41 -9.12
N LYS A 156 -16.18 11.61 -8.52
CA LYS A 156 -17.37 12.28 -7.93
C LYS A 156 -18.40 12.76 -8.96
N LYS A 157 -17.98 13.05 -10.19
CA LYS A 157 -18.88 13.43 -11.30
C LYS A 157 -19.50 12.21 -11.98
N LEU A 158 -18.80 11.08 -11.94
CA LEU A 158 -19.36 9.81 -12.36
C LEU A 158 -20.46 9.41 -11.38
N LYS A 159 -21.55 8.81 -11.89
CA LYS A 159 -22.64 8.27 -11.06
C LYS A 159 -22.24 6.94 -10.38
N LEU A 160 -21.02 6.89 -9.82
CA LEU A 160 -20.52 5.76 -9.05
C LEU A 160 -21.14 5.77 -7.66
N ASP A 161 -21.41 4.59 -7.12
CA ASP A 161 -21.76 4.45 -5.70
C ASP A 161 -20.47 4.48 -4.87
N LEU A 162 -19.99 5.68 -4.55
CA LEU A 162 -18.74 5.87 -3.83
C LEU A 162 -18.81 5.35 -2.38
N HIS A 163 -19.99 5.25 -1.78
CA HIS A 163 -20.14 4.66 -0.45
C HIS A 163 -20.04 3.13 -0.50
N ALA A 164 -20.68 2.48 -1.47
CA ALA A 164 -20.52 1.05 -1.68
C ALA A 164 -19.07 0.70 -2.01
N LEU A 165 -18.41 1.52 -2.84
CA LEU A 165 -17.01 1.35 -3.17
C LEU A 165 -16.10 1.56 -1.95
N GLY A 166 -16.35 2.61 -1.14
CA GLY A 166 -15.61 2.85 0.09
C GLY A 166 -15.71 1.71 1.09
N LYS A 167 -16.91 1.11 1.23
CA LYS A 167 -17.11 -0.11 2.02
C LYS A 167 -16.32 -1.29 1.46
N ALA A 168 -16.35 -1.52 0.14
CA ALA A 168 -15.61 -2.62 -0.49
C ALA A 168 -14.09 -2.46 -0.30
N ILE A 169 -13.58 -1.24 -0.48
CA ILE A 169 -12.18 -0.90 -0.23
C ILE A 169 -11.82 -1.17 1.24
N ALA A 170 -12.62 -0.69 2.20
CA ALA A 170 -12.33 -0.89 3.62
C ALA A 170 -12.25 -2.38 3.99
N ILE A 171 -13.16 -3.21 3.47
CA ILE A 171 -13.14 -4.66 3.67
C ILE A 171 -11.88 -5.27 3.05
N ARG A 172 -11.58 -4.94 1.79
CA ARG A 172 -10.43 -5.51 1.09
C ARG A 172 -9.10 -5.12 1.74
N LYS A 173 -8.97 -3.90 2.24
CA LYS A 173 -7.80 -3.47 3.02
C LYS A 173 -7.63 -4.28 4.29
N ALA A 174 -8.73 -4.56 5.02
CA ALA A 174 -8.67 -5.39 6.21
C ALA A 174 -8.18 -6.81 5.86
N GLU A 175 -8.71 -7.41 4.79
CA GLU A 175 -8.25 -8.72 4.30
C GLU A 175 -6.76 -8.72 3.95
N LEU A 176 -6.29 -7.70 3.20
CA LEU A 176 -4.88 -7.57 2.81
C LEU A 176 -3.94 -7.38 4.02
N MET A 177 -4.41 -6.73 5.08
CA MET A 177 -3.64 -6.55 6.31
C MET A 177 -3.64 -7.78 7.22
N ASP A 178 -4.66 -8.64 7.12
CA ASP A 178 -4.77 -9.91 7.86
C ASP A 178 -4.10 -11.09 7.12
N GLU A 179 -3.79 -10.97 5.82
CA GLU A 179 -3.04 -11.98 5.08
C GLU A 179 -1.59 -12.09 5.60
N PRO A 180 -1.07 -13.31 5.84
CA PRO A 180 0.30 -13.50 6.27
C PRO A 180 1.25 -12.97 5.18
N ALA A 181 2.20 -12.12 5.60
CA ALA A 181 3.15 -11.41 4.74
C ALA A 181 3.93 -12.29 3.74
N ASP A 182 3.99 -13.60 3.97
CA ASP A 182 4.70 -14.57 3.13
C ASP A 182 3.99 -14.93 1.80
N ILE A 183 2.73 -14.51 1.56
CA ILE A 183 1.96 -14.87 0.34
C ILE A 183 1.88 -13.73 -0.69
N ILE A 184 2.17 -12.48 -0.31
CA ILE A 184 2.07 -11.32 -1.22
C ILE A 184 3.17 -11.35 -2.31
N GLU A 185 4.25 -12.13 -2.15
CA GLU A 185 5.34 -12.23 -3.13
C GLU A 185 5.07 -13.13 -4.36
N ASN A 186 3.96 -13.87 -4.46
CA ASN A 186 3.88 -14.96 -5.46
C ASN A 186 2.53 -15.14 -6.19
N LYS A 187 1.98 -14.10 -6.83
CA LYS A 187 0.84 -14.28 -7.78
C LYS A 187 1.13 -14.02 -9.26
N ASP A 188 2.26 -13.45 -9.64
CA ASP A 188 2.53 -13.11 -11.06
C ASP A 188 3.39 -14.12 -11.86
N LYS A 189 3.79 -15.26 -11.28
CA LYS A 189 4.61 -16.26 -12.01
C LYS A 189 3.84 -17.36 -12.74
N SER A 190 2.51 -17.27 -12.88
CA SER A 190 1.69 -18.27 -13.56
C SER A 190 1.17 -17.80 -14.94
N ALA A 191 2.04 -17.21 -15.76
CA ALA A 191 1.76 -16.97 -17.18
C ALA A 191 3.03 -17.08 -18.04
N ALA A 192 3.81 -18.15 -17.88
CA ALA A 192 4.84 -18.53 -18.84
C ALA A 192 5.06 -20.05 -18.81
N GLY A 193 4.14 -20.78 -19.42
CA GLY A 193 4.43 -22.10 -19.95
C GLY A 193 4.74 -21.96 -21.44
N LEU A 194 5.91 -22.41 -21.87
CA LEU A 194 6.06 -23.41 -22.94
C LEU A 194 7.54 -23.82 -23.10
N THR A 195 7.82 -25.05 -22.68
CA THR A 195 8.59 -26.11 -23.39
C THR A 195 9.90 -25.76 -24.11
N GLU A 196 10.99 -26.43 -23.71
CA GLU A 196 11.67 -27.43 -24.56
C GLU A 196 12.74 -28.21 -23.76
N GLN A 197 12.56 -29.52 -23.67
CA GLN A 197 13.62 -30.49 -23.36
C GLN A 197 14.40 -30.77 -24.64
N SER A 198 15.73 -30.67 -24.60
CA SER A 198 16.55 -31.52 -25.47
C SER A 198 17.86 -31.93 -24.80
N LYS A 199 18.21 -33.18 -25.10
CA LYS A 199 19.17 -34.07 -24.47
C LYS A 199 20.54 -33.91 -25.15
N SER A 200 21.62 -34.10 -24.39
CA SER A 200 23.05 -33.98 -24.81
C SER A 200 23.47 -34.86 -26.00
N PRO A 201 24.68 -34.66 -26.56
CA PRO A 201 25.78 -35.53 -26.11
C PRO A 201 27.17 -34.88 -25.96
N LYS A 202 27.99 -35.55 -25.14
CA LYS A 202 29.44 -35.37 -24.94
C LYS A 202 30.25 -35.50 -26.24
N SER A 203 31.35 -34.76 -26.34
CA SER A 203 32.55 -35.18 -27.07
C SER A 203 33.82 -34.70 -26.34
N SER A 204 34.84 -35.55 -26.41
CA SER A 204 36.10 -35.54 -25.67
C SER A 204 37.25 -34.91 -26.49
N ALA A 205 38.39 -34.74 -25.79
CA ALA A 205 39.75 -34.46 -26.29
C ALA A 205 40.08 -32.97 -26.53
N LYS A 206 41.26 -32.44 -26.23
CA LYS A 206 42.59 -33.03 -26.00
C LYS A 206 43.47 -32.02 -25.25
N LYS A 207 44.37 -32.50 -24.40
CA LYS A 207 45.48 -31.74 -23.80
C LYS A 207 46.40 -31.18 -24.88
N GLU A 208 46.92 -29.97 -24.66
CA GLU A 208 48.32 -29.69 -24.99
C GLU A 208 48.92 -28.73 -23.96
N GLU A 209 50.05 -29.18 -23.43
CA GLU A 209 50.91 -28.57 -22.44
C GLU A 209 52.11 -28.00 -23.21
N THR A 210 52.50 -26.76 -22.92
CA THR A 210 53.80 -26.24 -23.36
C THR A 210 54.39 -25.41 -22.24
N THR A 211 55.33 -26.06 -21.55
CA THR A 211 56.45 -25.51 -20.76
C THR A 211 57.36 -24.72 -21.74
N VAL A 212 58.23 -23.75 -21.43
CA VAL A 212 59.23 -23.43 -20.40
C VAL A 212 59.54 -21.93 -20.67
N ALA A 213 59.84 -21.01 -19.74
CA ALA A 213 61.15 -20.87 -19.11
C ALA A 213 61.17 -19.67 -18.16
N ALA A 214 61.73 -19.91 -16.98
CA ALA A 214 62.19 -18.90 -16.06
C ALA A 214 63.57 -18.39 -16.48
N SER A 215 63.83 -17.10 -16.27
CA SER A 215 65.18 -16.61 -15.96
C SER A 215 65.08 -15.61 -14.81
N LYS A 216 65.81 -15.95 -13.76
CA LYS A 216 66.15 -15.11 -12.61
C LYS A 216 66.96 -13.90 -13.08
N ASP A 217 66.80 -12.77 -12.41
CA ASP A 217 67.99 -12.17 -11.80
C ASP A 217 67.62 -11.33 -10.57
N GLU A 218 68.48 -11.46 -9.57
CA GLU A 218 68.39 -10.98 -8.21
C GLU A 218 69.60 -10.07 -8.01
N SER A 219 69.41 -8.76 -7.81
CA SER A 219 70.27 -8.04 -6.87
C SER A 219 69.84 -6.60 -6.61
N THR A 220 69.53 -6.37 -5.34
CA THR A 220 70.15 -5.38 -4.44
C THR A 220 70.43 -3.96 -4.98
N ASN A 221 69.93 -2.92 -4.29
CA ASN A 221 70.66 -2.28 -3.17
C ASN A 221 70.20 -0.81 -2.90
N LYS A 222 70.12 -0.48 -1.61
CA LYS A 222 70.40 0.82 -0.92
C LYS A 222 69.58 2.10 -1.21
N LYS A 223 68.71 2.43 -0.24
CA LYS A 223 68.87 3.47 0.82
C LYS A 223 69.77 4.69 0.52
N SER A 224 69.19 5.90 0.52
CA SER A 224 69.64 7.15 1.20
C SER A 224 68.69 8.32 0.81
N THR A 225 67.87 8.89 1.69
CA THR A 225 68.07 10.08 2.57
C THR A 225 68.47 11.39 1.86
N SER A 226 67.63 12.41 2.12
CA SER A 226 67.67 13.88 1.91
C SER A 226 69.03 14.60 1.92
N PRO A 227 69.08 15.85 1.42
CA PRO A 227 68.60 17.04 2.15
C PRO A 227 67.26 17.60 1.66
#